data_AF-A0A7S3XAV2-F1
#
_entry.id   AF-A0A7S3XAV2-F1
#
_cell.length_a   1.000
_cell.length_b   1.000
_cell.length_c   1.000
_cell.angle_alpha   90.00
_cell.angle_beta   90.00
_cell.angle_gamma   90.00
#
_symmetry.space_group_name_H-M   'P 1'
#
loop_
_entity.id
_entity.type
_entity.pdbx_description
1 polymer ?
#
loop_
_entity_poly.entity_id
_entity_poly.type
_entity_poly.pdbx_seq_one_letter_code
_entity_poly.pdbx_strand_id
1 'polypeptide(L)'
;YRVWPAIVLRVLRNNLPVGRPAPSTSGSERVELLRALLYLTYMCRFNSIKRAITPNTDSSKGESEVLVGEDEEHPLARKLGIPKLAWLELLVAFSEAQGGATADDVGVVRRITERTRQKLAMHAIALALWIGDGKSDSTELAQMLSLTTKQAGLYIRQLGCTFGKTRGSTAIELTLPLELPRIEQGRAAPKKRQ
;
A
#
# COMPACT_ATOMS: atom_id res chain seq x y z
N TYR A 1 -15.58 -8.53 5.49
CA TYR A 1 -14.94 -9.70 4.89
C TYR A 1 -13.43 -9.59 5.05
N ARG A 2 -12.82 -10.48 5.85
CA ARG A 2 -11.36 -10.56 6.05
C ARG A 2 -10.76 -11.48 4.98
N VAL A 3 -10.89 -11.11 3.71
CA VAL A 3 -10.29 -11.87 2.60
C VAL A 3 -8.84 -11.41 2.45
N TRP A 4 -7.91 -12.36 2.49
CA TRP A 4 -6.50 -12.09 2.26
C TRP A 4 -6.26 -11.83 0.77
N PRO A 5 -5.41 -10.86 0.39
CA PRO A 5 -5.04 -10.65 -1.01
C PRO A 5 -4.51 -11.94 -1.67
N ALA A 6 -4.79 -12.15 -2.96
CA ALA A 6 -4.37 -13.35 -3.69
C ALA A 6 -2.85 -13.56 -3.65
N ILE A 7 -2.07 -12.48 -3.70
CA ILE A 7 -0.61 -12.53 -3.56
C ILE A 7 -0.21 -13.06 -2.17
N VAL A 8 -0.94 -12.69 -1.12
CA VAL A 8 -0.67 -13.18 0.24
C VAL A 8 -0.98 -14.66 0.33
N LEU A 9 -2.07 -15.13 -0.28
CA LEU A 9 -2.40 -16.56 -0.33
C LEU A 9 -1.37 -17.36 -1.14
N ARG A 10 -0.85 -16.82 -2.25
CA ARG A 10 0.21 -17.46 -3.04
C ARG A 10 1.51 -17.59 -2.24
N VAL A 11 1.95 -16.49 -1.63
CA VAL A 11 3.21 -16.47 -0.88
C VAL A 11 3.11 -17.36 0.35
N LEU A 12 1.98 -17.33 1.07
CA LEU A 12 1.72 -18.27 2.15
C LEU A 12 1.73 -19.72 1.65
N ARG A 13 1.11 -20.03 0.51
CA ARG A 13 1.12 -21.40 -0.05
C ARG A 13 2.52 -21.86 -0.45
N ASN A 14 3.35 -20.97 -0.95
CA ASN A 14 4.71 -21.28 -1.39
C ASN A 14 5.73 -21.32 -0.23
N ASN A 15 5.47 -20.60 0.87
CA ASN A 15 6.38 -20.48 2.02
C ASN A 15 5.88 -21.18 3.30
N LEU A 16 4.64 -21.70 3.33
CA LEU A 16 4.17 -22.60 4.37
C LEU A 16 4.56 -24.03 3.99
N PRO A 17 5.34 -24.74 4.83
CA PRO A 17 5.78 -26.08 4.52
C PRO A 17 4.61 -27.05 4.66
N VAL A 18 3.94 -27.37 3.57
CA VAL A 18 3.24 -28.66 3.45
C VAL A 18 4.29 -29.65 2.91
N GLY A 19 5.11 -30.18 3.82
CA GLY A 19 5.91 -31.38 3.57
C GLY A 19 7.23 -31.23 2.78
N ARG A 20 7.86 -30.05 2.69
CA ARG A 20 9.24 -29.92 2.20
C ARG A 20 10.10 -29.10 3.18
N PRO A 21 11.37 -29.49 3.42
CA PRO A 21 12.30 -28.65 4.15
C PRO A 21 12.46 -27.36 3.35
N ALA A 22 12.10 -26.23 3.97
CA ALA A 22 12.28 -24.93 3.37
C ALA A 22 13.79 -24.75 3.06
N PRO A 23 14.16 -24.20 1.89
CA PRO A 23 15.53 -23.76 1.68
C PRO A 23 15.90 -22.79 2.81
N SER A 24 17.13 -22.89 3.29
CA SER A 24 17.74 -22.25 4.46
C SER A 24 17.59 -20.72 4.53
N THR A 25 16.36 -20.22 4.64
CA THR A 25 16.06 -18.84 5.00
C THR A 25 16.19 -18.76 6.50
N SER A 26 17.09 -17.89 6.95
CA SER A 26 17.31 -17.64 8.37
C SER A 26 15.97 -17.27 9.01
N GLY A 27 15.75 -17.63 10.29
CA GLY A 27 14.47 -17.38 10.97
C GLY A 27 14.02 -15.91 10.93
N SER A 28 14.95 -14.96 10.73
CA SER A 28 14.68 -13.53 10.55
C SER A 28 13.98 -13.20 9.23
N GLU A 29 14.46 -13.72 8.10
CA GLU A 29 13.93 -13.41 6.77
C GLU A 29 12.46 -13.86 6.64
N ARG A 30 12.13 -15.02 7.21
CA ARG A 30 10.75 -15.52 7.23
C ARG A 30 9.83 -14.63 8.05
N VAL A 31 10.30 -14.11 9.18
CA VAL A 31 9.52 -13.20 10.03
C VAL A 31 9.31 -11.86 9.31
N GLU A 32 10.34 -11.34 8.64
CA GLU A 32 10.23 -10.12 7.84
C GLU A 32 9.26 -10.27 6.67
N LEU A 33 9.29 -11.40 5.95
CA LEU A 33 8.34 -11.71 4.89
C LEU A 33 6.89 -11.74 5.42
N LEU A 34 6.66 -12.40 6.56
CA LEU A 34 5.34 -12.45 7.19
C LEU A 34 4.87 -11.06 7.64
N ARG A 35 5.77 -10.23 8.19
CA ARG A 35 5.47 -8.83 8.54
C ARG A 35 5.10 -8.01 7.31
N ALA A 36 5.85 -8.16 6.21
CA ALA A 36 5.56 -7.48 4.95
C ALA A 36 4.20 -7.89 4.36
N LEU A 37 3.89 -9.19 4.36
CA LEU A 37 2.59 -9.70 3.91
C LEU A 37 1.42 -9.16 4.76
N LEU A 38 1.62 -9.10 6.06
CA LEU A 38 0.65 -8.57 7.00
C LEU A 38 0.43 -7.07 6.77
N TYR A 39 1.50 -6.31 6.59
CA TYR A 39 1.45 -4.88 6.33
C TYR A 39 0.81 -4.57 4.96
N LEU A 40 1.13 -5.34 3.91
CA LEU A 40 0.46 -5.25 2.61
C LEU A 40 -1.05 -5.48 2.74
N THR A 41 -1.46 -6.43 3.59
CA THR A 41 -2.88 -6.67 3.88
C THR A 41 -3.52 -5.45 4.54
N TYR A 42 -2.84 -4.81 5.48
CA TYR A 42 -3.34 -3.59 6.11
C TYR A 42 -3.48 -2.45 5.11
N MET A 43 -2.50 -2.24 4.21
CA MET A 43 -2.59 -1.26 3.12
C MET A 43 -3.80 -1.50 2.23
N CYS A 44 -4.04 -2.75 1.82
CA CYS A 44 -5.19 -3.11 0.98
C CYS A 44 -6.52 -2.82 1.68
N ARG A 45 -6.62 -3.15 2.97
CA ARG A 45 -7.83 -2.87 3.77
C ARG A 45 -8.03 -1.37 3.98
N PHE A 46 -6.96 -0.63 4.24
CA PHE A 46 -7.00 0.82 4.37
C PHE A 46 -7.44 1.50 3.06
N ASN A 47 -6.97 1.01 1.91
CA ASN A 47 -7.37 1.49 0.58
C ASN A 47 -8.88 1.36 0.31
N SER A 48 -9.58 0.46 1.00
CA SER A 48 -11.03 0.28 0.87
C SER A 48 -11.87 1.42 1.48
N ILE A 49 -11.25 2.31 2.27
CA ILE A 49 -11.93 3.43 2.91
C ILE A 49 -12.26 4.49 1.86
N LYS A 50 -13.56 4.72 1.64
CA LYS A 50 -14.09 5.72 0.69
C LYS A 50 -14.57 7.00 1.36
N ARG A 51 -14.86 6.95 2.66
CA ARG A 51 -15.42 8.06 3.43
C ARG A 51 -14.34 8.74 4.25
N ALA A 52 -14.63 9.94 4.73
CA ALA A 52 -13.77 10.61 5.72
C ALA A 52 -13.65 9.76 6.98
N ILE A 53 -12.49 9.83 7.61
CA ILE A 53 -12.16 9.15 8.85
C ILE A 53 -12.34 10.17 9.96
N THR A 54 -13.38 10.00 10.76
CA THR A 54 -13.63 10.84 11.95
C THR A 54 -12.74 10.37 13.08
N PRO A 55 -12.23 11.26 13.94
CA PRO A 55 -11.46 10.87 15.11
C PRO A 55 -12.33 10.02 16.06
N ASN A 56 -11.69 9.24 16.93
CA ASN A 56 -12.41 8.49 17.95
C ASN A 56 -12.92 9.47 19.02
N THR A 57 -14.21 9.79 19.01
CA THR A 57 -14.80 10.81 19.89
C THR A 57 -15.23 10.30 21.26
N ASP A 58 -14.77 9.12 21.69
CA ASP A 58 -15.01 8.65 23.06
C ASP A 58 -14.18 9.41 24.11
N SER A 59 -13.29 10.32 23.67
CA SER A 59 -12.45 11.17 24.52
C SER A 59 -12.96 12.61 24.66
N SER A 60 -14.27 12.83 24.80
CA SER A 60 -14.81 14.14 25.23
C SER A 60 -16.26 14.09 25.72
N LYS A 61 -16.48 13.45 26.86
CA LYS A 61 -17.18 14.18 27.93
C LYS A 61 -16.07 14.80 28.78
N GLY A 62 -15.98 16.12 28.71
CA GLY A 62 -14.85 16.89 29.24
C GLY A 62 -14.66 16.65 30.72
N GLU A 63 -13.43 16.31 31.10
CA GLU A 63 -12.84 16.63 32.39
C GLU A 63 -11.34 16.36 32.32
N SER A 64 -10.61 17.24 33.01
CA SER A 64 -9.20 17.27 33.37
C SER A 64 -8.37 15.99 33.24
N GLU A 65 -7.08 16.21 32.91
CA GLU A 65 -5.92 15.40 33.28
C GLU A 65 -6.24 14.14 34.10
N VAL A 66 -6.16 12.96 33.48
CA VAL A 66 -5.64 11.68 34.02
C VAL A 66 -5.81 10.61 32.92
N LEU A 67 -4.68 10.03 32.52
CA LEU A 67 -4.52 8.76 31.78
C LEU A 67 -5.41 8.60 30.53
N VAL A 68 -4.82 8.98 29.39
CA VAL A 68 -5.23 8.52 28.06
C VAL A 68 -5.59 7.03 28.15
N GLY A 69 -6.83 6.66 27.80
CA GLY A 69 -7.17 5.27 27.57
C GLY A 69 -6.29 4.74 26.45
N GLU A 70 -5.13 4.17 26.79
CA GLU A 70 -4.10 3.73 25.86
C GLU A 70 -4.56 2.55 24.97
N ASP A 71 -5.76 2.01 25.21
CA ASP A 71 -6.24 0.76 24.61
C ASP A 71 -7.46 0.89 23.68
N GLU A 72 -8.04 2.09 23.49
CA GLU A 72 -9.19 2.19 22.60
C GLU A 72 -8.79 2.19 21.11
N GLU A 73 -8.95 1.02 20.48
CA GLU A 73 -8.85 0.86 19.04
C GLU A 73 -9.94 1.63 18.30
N HIS A 74 -9.54 2.44 17.34
CA HIS A 74 -10.45 3.17 16.45
C HIS A 74 -11.47 2.22 15.79
N PRO A 75 -12.79 2.53 15.76
CA PRO A 75 -13.83 1.61 15.27
C PRO A 75 -13.60 1.10 13.84
N LEU A 76 -13.13 1.96 12.94
CA LEU A 76 -12.74 1.55 11.58
C LEU A 76 -11.51 0.63 11.55
N ALA A 77 -10.52 0.85 12.43
CA ALA A 77 -9.35 -0.01 12.53
C ALA A 77 -9.76 -1.41 12.96
N ARG A 78 -10.60 -1.51 14.00
CA ARG A 78 -11.18 -2.78 14.48
C ARG A 78 -11.99 -3.49 13.40
N LYS A 79 -12.86 -2.76 12.68
CA LYS A 79 -13.66 -3.30 11.57
C LYS A 79 -12.78 -3.86 10.44
N LEU A 80 -11.67 -3.19 10.14
CA LEU A 80 -10.69 -3.61 9.15
C LEU A 80 -9.67 -4.61 9.71
N GLY A 81 -9.68 -4.89 11.01
CA GLY A 81 -8.70 -5.75 11.67
C GLY A 81 -7.26 -5.26 11.45
N ILE A 82 -7.05 -3.95 11.58
CA ILE A 82 -5.74 -3.29 11.53
C ILE A 82 -5.39 -2.91 12.97
N PRO A 83 -4.23 -3.34 13.51
CA PRO A 83 -3.84 -3.02 14.88
C PRO A 83 -3.54 -1.54 15.02
N LYS A 84 -3.71 -1.00 16.24
CA LYS A 84 -3.58 0.44 16.56
C LYS A 84 -2.33 1.10 15.97
N LEU A 85 -1.15 0.51 16.15
CA LEU A 85 0.10 1.09 15.66
C LEU A 85 0.13 1.20 14.13
N ALA A 86 -0.20 0.13 13.41
CA ALA A 86 -0.27 0.14 11.96
C ALA A 86 -1.37 1.08 11.44
N TRP A 87 -2.48 1.21 12.18
CA TRP A 87 -3.55 2.14 11.84
C TRP A 87 -3.09 3.59 11.89
N LEU A 88 -2.40 3.99 12.97
CA LEU A 88 -1.86 5.34 13.13
C LEU A 88 -0.83 5.66 12.05
N GLU A 89 0.08 4.72 11.77
CA GLU A 89 1.07 4.85 10.70
C GLU A 89 0.42 5.05 9.33
N LEU A 90 -0.59 4.23 8.99
CA LEU A 90 -1.31 4.34 7.72
C LEU A 90 -2.09 5.66 7.62
N LEU A 91 -2.68 6.13 8.72
CA LEU A 91 -3.37 7.42 8.76
C LEU A 91 -2.42 8.58 8.44
N VAL A 92 -1.29 8.64 9.12
CA VAL A 92 -0.31 9.72 8.92
C VAL A 92 0.29 9.65 7.51
N ALA A 93 0.66 8.45 7.04
CA ALA A 93 1.34 8.28 5.77
C ALA A 93 0.43 8.44 4.54
N PHE A 94 -0.84 8.05 4.63
CA PHE A 94 -1.75 7.88 3.48
C PHE A 94 -3.12 8.55 3.63
N SER A 95 -3.24 9.56 4.49
CA SER A 95 -4.41 10.44 4.52
C SER A 95 -4.01 11.87 4.85
N GLU A 96 -4.89 12.82 4.55
CA GLU A 96 -4.67 14.25 4.80
C GLU A 96 -5.58 14.74 5.92
N ALA A 97 -4.99 15.47 6.88
CA ALA A 97 -5.74 16.20 7.90
C ALA A 97 -6.62 17.27 7.25
N GLN A 98 -7.85 17.42 7.72
CA GLN A 98 -8.76 18.49 7.30
C GLN A 98 -8.71 19.65 8.30
N GLY A 99 -9.04 20.87 7.84
CA GLY A 99 -9.21 22.02 8.74
C GLY A 99 -7.91 22.72 9.17
N GLY A 100 -6.82 22.60 8.42
CA GLY A 100 -5.57 23.33 8.70
C GLY A 100 -4.72 22.76 9.85
N ALA A 101 -5.08 21.59 10.37
CA ALA A 101 -4.29 20.88 11.36
C ALA A 101 -2.98 20.32 10.79
N THR A 102 -2.03 20.01 11.67
CA THR A 102 -0.75 19.43 11.29
C THR A 102 -0.93 18.05 10.65
N ALA A 103 0.00 17.68 9.75
CA ALA A 103 -0.07 16.41 9.01
C ALA A 103 -0.14 15.17 9.94
N ASP A 104 0.46 15.24 11.12
CA ASP A 104 0.54 14.15 12.09
C ASP A 104 -0.63 14.11 13.08
N ASP A 105 -1.54 15.09 13.02
CA ASP A 105 -2.68 15.15 13.95
C ASP A 105 -3.72 14.07 13.60
N VAL A 106 -3.85 13.07 14.47
CA VAL A 106 -4.80 11.97 14.36
C VAL A 106 -6.11 12.24 15.11
N GLY A 107 -6.19 13.35 15.85
CA GLY A 107 -7.38 13.81 16.57
C GLY A 107 -8.38 14.59 15.71
N VAL A 108 -8.08 14.79 14.43
CA VAL A 108 -8.93 15.52 13.48
C VAL A 108 -9.54 14.61 12.43
N VAL A 109 -10.54 15.14 11.71
CA VAL A 109 -11.08 14.45 10.55
C VAL A 109 -10.00 14.34 9.48
N ARG A 110 -9.77 13.12 8.99
CA ARG A 110 -8.81 12.83 7.92
C ARG A 110 -9.50 12.30 6.68
N ARG A 111 -8.93 12.60 5.51
CA ARG A 111 -9.48 12.15 4.22
C ARG A 111 -8.42 11.48 3.38
N ILE A 112 -8.79 10.36 2.77
CA ILE A 112 -8.00 9.75 1.70
C ILE A 112 -8.36 10.47 0.39
N THR A 113 -7.43 11.29 -0.06
CA THR A 113 -7.47 12.00 -1.34
C THR A 113 -7.01 11.09 -2.48
N GLU A 114 -7.25 11.48 -3.73
CA GLU A 114 -6.74 10.69 -4.87
C GLU A 114 -5.20 10.63 -4.88
N ARG A 115 -4.54 11.71 -4.46
CA ARG A 115 -3.08 11.77 -4.30
C ARG A 115 -2.57 10.77 -3.27
N THR A 116 -3.17 10.74 -2.08
CA THR A 116 -2.76 9.81 -1.01
C THR A 116 -3.13 8.36 -1.34
N ARG A 117 -4.24 8.15 -2.07
CA ARG A 117 -4.59 6.84 -2.64
C ARG A 117 -3.56 6.35 -3.65
N GLN A 118 -3.13 7.20 -4.58
CA GLN A 118 -2.05 6.87 -5.51
C GLN A 118 -0.76 6.55 -4.75
N LYS A 119 -0.39 7.35 -3.74
CA LYS A 119 0.78 7.09 -2.89
C LYS A 119 0.69 5.71 -2.23
N LEU A 120 -0.46 5.38 -1.64
CA LEU A 120 -0.72 4.08 -1.01
C LEU A 120 -0.61 2.93 -2.02
N ALA A 121 -1.21 3.08 -3.20
CA ALA A 121 -1.15 2.07 -4.26
C ALA A 121 0.30 1.81 -4.71
N MET A 122 1.10 2.86 -4.90
CA MET A 122 2.52 2.74 -5.26
C MET A 122 3.32 1.99 -4.19
N HIS A 123 3.09 2.30 -2.90
CA HIS A 123 3.77 1.61 -1.80
C HIS A 123 3.36 0.14 -1.72
N ALA A 124 2.07 -0.16 -1.89
CA ALA A 124 1.56 -1.52 -1.91
C ALA A 124 2.12 -2.34 -3.10
N ILE A 125 2.24 -1.74 -4.28
CA ILE A 125 2.86 -2.39 -5.45
C ILE A 125 4.35 -2.65 -5.19
N ALA A 126 5.08 -1.67 -4.67
CA ALA A 126 6.50 -1.83 -4.36
C ALA A 126 6.74 -2.94 -3.32
N LEU A 127 5.92 -2.99 -2.27
CA LEU A 127 5.99 -4.04 -1.25
C LEU A 127 5.62 -5.42 -1.83
N ALA A 128 4.60 -5.49 -2.68
CA ALA A 128 4.22 -6.72 -3.36
C ALA A 128 5.33 -7.25 -4.28
N LEU A 129 6.05 -6.36 -4.98
CA LEU A 129 7.22 -6.72 -5.77
C LEU A 129 8.37 -7.21 -4.90
N TRP A 130 8.64 -6.55 -3.76
CA TRP A 130 9.67 -7.00 -2.82
C TRP A 130 9.38 -8.41 -2.29
N ILE A 131 8.13 -8.66 -1.89
CA ILE A 131 7.65 -9.98 -1.44
C ILE A 131 7.80 -11.05 -2.54
N GLY A 132 7.68 -10.66 -3.81
CA GLY A 132 7.77 -11.54 -4.97
C GLY A 132 9.16 -11.58 -5.63
N ASP A 133 10.22 -11.17 -4.94
CA ASP A 133 11.59 -11.10 -5.47
C ASP A 133 11.69 -10.32 -6.81
N GLY A 134 11.01 -9.18 -6.85
CA GLY A 134 10.94 -8.32 -8.03
C GLY A 134 9.94 -8.78 -9.10
N LYS A 135 9.18 -9.86 -8.86
CA LYS A 135 8.22 -10.42 -9.84
C LYS A 135 6.80 -10.35 -9.33
N SER A 136 5.87 -9.97 -10.20
CA SER A 136 4.44 -9.95 -9.88
C SER A 136 3.58 -10.04 -11.15
N ASP A 137 2.26 -10.08 -10.97
CA ASP A 137 1.28 -9.96 -12.04
C ASP A 137 0.49 -8.64 -11.93
N SER A 138 0.43 -7.89 -13.02
CA SER A 138 -0.24 -6.59 -13.10
C SER A 138 -1.75 -6.65 -12.94
N THR A 139 -2.40 -7.73 -13.38
CA THR A 139 -3.85 -7.89 -13.22
C THR A 139 -4.21 -8.19 -11.78
N GLU A 140 -3.39 -8.99 -11.10
CA GLU A 140 -3.57 -9.29 -9.69
C GLU A 140 -3.37 -8.05 -8.82
N LEU A 141 -2.32 -7.25 -9.10
CA LEU A 141 -2.10 -5.98 -8.42
C LEU A 141 -3.24 -4.99 -8.67
N ALA A 142 -3.75 -4.92 -9.90
CA ALA A 142 -4.89 -4.08 -10.23
C ALA A 142 -6.15 -4.49 -9.44
N GLN A 143 -6.46 -5.79 -9.38
CA GLN A 143 -7.59 -6.31 -8.62
C GLN A 143 -7.43 -6.05 -7.12
N MET A 144 -6.26 -6.35 -6.57
CA MET A 144 -5.94 -6.18 -5.14
C MET A 144 -6.15 -4.72 -4.68
N LEU A 145 -5.75 -3.76 -5.51
CA LEU A 145 -5.83 -2.34 -5.19
C LEU A 145 -7.09 -1.66 -5.74
N SER A 146 -8.01 -2.42 -6.35
CA SER A 146 -9.21 -1.90 -7.02
C SER A 146 -8.88 -0.81 -8.05
N LEU A 147 -7.76 -0.98 -8.76
CA LEU A 147 -7.29 -0.08 -9.80
C LEU A 147 -7.77 -0.56 -11.17
N THR A 148 -7.90 0.39 -12.10
CA THR A 148 -8.00 0.02 -13.52
C THR A 148 -6.67 -0.54 -14.02
N THR A 149 -6.71 -1.40 -15.03
CA THR A 149 -5.50 -1.95 -15.68
C THR A 149 -4.58 -0.84 -16.20
N LYS A 150 -5.17 0.27 -16.68
CA LYS A 150 -4.43 1.46 -17.12
C LYS A 150 -3.70 2.15 -15.96
N GLN A 151 -4.35 2.36 -14.83
CA GLN A 151 -3.72 2.96 -13.64
C GLN A 151 -2.62 2.07 -13.07
N ALA A 152 -2.89 0.77 -12.91
CA ALA A 152 -1.90 -0.18 -12.46
C ALA A 152 -0.67 -0.17 -13.39
N GLY A 153 -0.88 -0.20 -14.70
CA GLY A 153 0.22 -0.15 -15.68
C GLY A 153 1.04 1.13 -15.61
N LEU A 154 0.40 2.29 -15.37
CA LEU A 154 1.12 3.55 -15.17
C LEU A 154 1.98 3.52 -13.90
N TYR A 155 1.43 3.03 -12.79
CA TYR A 155 2.13 2.94 -11.50
C TYR A 155 3.32 1.99 -11.56
N ILE A 156 3.14 0.83 -12.19
CA ILE A 156 4.19 -0.16 -12.43
C ILE A 156 5.35 0.44 -13.23
N ARG A 157 5.05 1.19 -14.30
CA ARG A 157 6.08 1.88 -15.10
C ARG A 157 6.74 3.02 -14.32
N GLN A 158 6.00 3.74 -13.48
CA GLN A 158 6.58 4.79 -12.62
C GLN A 158 7.57 4.22 -11.59
N LEU A 159 7.38 2.96 -11.17
CA LEU A 159 8.32 2.23 -10.32
C LEU A 159 9.52 1.65 -11.09
N GLY A 160 9.62 1.89 -12.42
CA GLY A 160 10.72 1.38 -13.25
C GLY A 160 10.64 -0.11 -13.56
N CYS A 161 9.46 -0.72 -13.38
CA CYS A 161 9.26 -2.14 -13.70
C CYS A 161 8.93 -2.33 -15.18
N THR A 162 9.38 -3.46 -15.73
CA THR A 162 9.12 -3.84 -17.12
C THR A 162 8.02 -4.90 -17.20
N PHE A 163 7.31 -4.92 -18.33
CA PHE A 163 6.37 -5.99 -18.65
C PHE A 163 7.07 -7.08 -19.45
N GLY A 164 6.67 -8.33 -19.27
CA GLY A 164 7.18 -9.43 -20.07
C GLY A 164 7.08 -9.16 -21.58
N LYS A 165 8.04 -9.67 -22.35
CA LYS A 165 8.22 -9.37 -23.78
C LYS A 165 7.05 -9.83 -24.67
N THR A 166 6.17 -10.69 -24.16
CA THR A 166 5.00 -11.19 -24.88
C THR A 166 3.91 -10.12 -24.96
N ARG A 167 3.31 -9.95 -26.15
CA ARG A 167 2.19 -9.02 -26.35
C ARG A 167 1.02 -9.43 -25.45
N GLY A 168 0.58 -8.51 -24.59
CA GLY A 168 -0.47 -8.79 -23.60
C GLY A 168 0.01 -9.49 -22.33
N SER A 169 1.32 -9.63 -22.14
CA SER A 169 1.88 -10.16 -20.89
C SER A 169 1.47 -9.29 -19.71
N THR A 170 0.92 -9.94 -18.69
CA THR A 170 0.57 -9.33 -17.41
C THR A 170 1.69 -9.48 -16.39
N ALA A 171 2.69 -10.31 -16.68
CA ALA A 171 3.88 -10.51 -15.86
C ALA A 171 4.73 -9.24 -15.83
N ILE A 172 5.09 -8.83 -14.61
CA ILE A 172 5.92 -7.69 -14.29
C ILE A 172 7.23 -8.20 -13.70
N GLU A 173 8.33 -7.57 -14.08
CA GLU A 173 9.63 -7.82 -13.50
C GLU A 173 10.36 -6.49 -13.20
N LEU A 174 10.97 -6.41 -12.02
CA LEU A 174 11.88 -5.34 -11.65
C LEU A 174 13.27 -5.71 -12.16
N THR A 175 13.70 -5.10 -13.27
CA THR A 175 15.01 -5.32 -13.87
C THR A 175 15.99 -4.24 -13.43
N LEU A 176 17.22 -4.64 -13.08
CA LEU A 176 18.34 -3.71 -12.83
C LEU A 176 19.21 -3.58 -14.10
N PRO A 177 19.71 -2.38 -14.43
CA PRO A 177 19.52 -1.09 -13.75
C PRO A 177 18.09 -0.58 -13.86
N LEU A 178 17.63 0.16 -12.84
CA LEU A 178 16.27 0.71 -12.82
C LEU A 178 16.08 1.67 -14.01
N GLU A 179 15.15 1.33 -14.89
CA GLU A 179 14.71 2.24 -15.96
C GLU A 179 13.84 3.33 -15.33
N LEU A 180 14.47 4.40 -14.84
CA LEU A 180 13.72 5.58 -14.41
C LEU A 180 13.00 6.15 -15.63
N PRO A 181 11.68 6.45 -15.54
CA PRO A 181 10.96 7.06 -16.64
C PRO A 181 11.69 8.34 -17.03
N ARG A 182 12.18 8.41 -18.27
CA ARG A 182 12.71 9.65 -18.83
C ARG A 182 11.59 10.68 -18.70
N ILE A 183 11.74 11.62 -17.79
CA ILE A 183 10.90 12.80 -17.74
C ILE A 183 11.15 13.48 -19.07
N GLU A 184 10.23 13.30 -20.03
CA GLU A 184 10.19 14.13 -21.23
C GLU A 184 9.92 15.55 -20.74
N GLN A 185 11.01 16.25 -20.40
CA GLN A 185 11.00 17.69 -20.23
C GLN A 185 10.43 18.26 -21.52
N GLY A 186 9.22 18.80 -21.43
CA GLY A 186 8.63 19.60 -22.48
C GLY A 186 9.60 20.71 -22.87
N ARG A 187 10.29 20.52 -23.99
CA ARG A 187 10.73 21.61 -24.86
C ARG A 187 10.12 21.33 -26.22
N ALA A 188 8.95 21.92 -26.43
CA ALA A 188 8.48 22.26 -27.76
C ALA A 188 9.62 23.00 -28.47
N ALA A 189 10.27 22.34 -29.43
CA ALA A 189 11.10 23.05 -30.38
C ALA A 189 10.18 24.00 -31.16
N PRO A 190 10.44 25.32 -31.18
CA PRO A 190 9.63 26.21 -31.99
C PRO A 190 9.82 25.82 -33.46
N LYS A 191 8.72 25.52 -34.16
CA LYS A 191 8.72 25.35 -35.62
C LYS A 191 9.27 26.64 -36.22
N LYS A 192 10.41 26.56 -36.91
CA LYS A 192 10.86 27.63 -37.81
C LYS A 192 9.76 27.83 -38.86
N ARG A 193 9.16 29.01 -38.87
CA ARG A 193 8.35 29.49 -40.00
C ARG A 193 9.31 29.70 -41.18
N GLN A 194 9.02 29.03 -42.29
CA GLN A 194 9.47 29.46 -43.63
C GLN A 194 8.51 30.52 -44.14
#